data_AF-K1RKI6-F1
#
_entry.id   AF-K1RKI6-F1
#
_cell.length_a   1.000
_cell.length_b   1.000
_cell.length_c   1.000
_cell.angle_alpha   90.00
_cell.angle_beta   90.00
_cell.angle_gamma   90.00
#
_symmetry.space_group_name_H-M   'P 1'
#
loop_
_entity.id
_entity.type
_entity.pdbx_description
1 polymer ?
#
loop_
_entity_poly.entity_id
_entity_poly.type
_entity_poly.pdbx_seq_one_letter_code
_entity_poly.pdbx_strand_id
1 'polypeptide(L)'
;GDPRIKERMDLDVDVARLKLMKADHQSKQYRLEDQLLKTFPEEIEKNKGFIAGLETDMKTLAEHPHPEDGFAGMEVRGDTLTDKENAGAALLDACKEVKGADPVPVGSYRGFTMSVSFDAFRQEYMLLLKGKMTHRATLGTDPRGNLTRIDNALGQMPQRLEAVKNQLDNLYQQQAAAKAEVGKPFPQEQELRDKSARLAELDVLLNMDGRGRPAPEAVLAKSGRPSVLEGLKRPVPPRSPEKKPKHHEQEAR
;
A
#
# COMPACT_ATOMS: atom_id res chain seq x y z
N GLY A 1 46.15 29.41 -17.98
CA GLY A 1 44.89 29.78 -17.29
C GLY A 1 45.13 29.77 -15.80
N ASP A 2 44.38 30.57 -15.03
CA ASP A 2 44.52 30.64 -13.57
C ASP A 2 44.14 29.29 -12.92
N PRO A 3 45.04 28.63 -12.18
CA PRO A 3 44.76 27.37 -11.49
C PRO A 3 43.54 27.42 -10.55
N ARG A 4 43.26 28.60 -9.95
CA ARG A 4 42.13 28.80 -9.03
C ARG A 4 40.78 28.72 -9.73
N ILE A 5 40.70 29.15 -11.00
CA ILE A 5 39.46 29.05 -11.79
C ILE A 5 39.14 27.58 -12.10
N LYS A 6 40.16 26.77 -12.37
CA LYS A 6 39.98 25.34 -12.63
C LYS A 6 39.54 24.59 -11.37
N GLU A 7 40.21 24.81 -10.23
CA GLU A 7 39.83 24.21 -8.94
C GLU A 7 38.38 24.55 -8.57
N ARG A 8 37.96 25.80 -8.80
CA ARG A 8 36.57 26.23 -8.58
C ARG A 8 35.57 25.44 -9.42
N MET A 9 35.81 25.36 -10.74
CA MET A 9 34.88 24.64 -11.63
C MET A 9 34.74 23.17 -11.26
N ASP A 10 35.85 22.52 -10.88
CA ASP A 10 35.83 21.12 -10.44
C ASP A 10 35.05 20.97 -9.11
N LEU A 11 35.25 21.90 -8.16
CA LEU A 11 34.51 21.94 -6.89
C LEU A 11 33.01 22.23 -7.09
N ASP A 12 32.64 23.11 -8.02
CA ASP A 12 31.25 23.42 -8.36
C ASP A 12 30.49 22.15 -8.81
N VAL A 13 31.11 21.36 -9.70
CA VAL A 13 30.54 20.09 -10.18
C VAL A 13 30.40 19.08 -9.04
N ASP A 14 31.43 18.93 -8.22
CA ASP A 14 31.42 18.01 -7.09
C ASP A 14 30.38 18.37 -6.03
N VAL A 15 30.31 19.65 -5.65
CA VAL A 15 29.31 20.17 -4.69
C VAL A 15 27.90 20.01 -5.23
N ALA A 16 27.67 20.27 -6.52
CA ALA A 16 26.37 20.05 -7.16
C ALA A 16 25.95 18.57 -7.10
N ARG A 17 26.87 17.65 -7.41
CA ARG A 17 26.63 16.20 -7.32
C ARG A 17 26.30 15.77 -5.88
N LEU A 18 27.09 16.21 -4.91
CA LEU A 18 26.90 15.88 -3.50
C LEU A 18 25.58 16.45 -2.94
N LYS A 19 25.17 17.65 -3.37
CA LYS A 19 23.86 18.23 -3.03
C LYS A 19 22.70 17.41 -3.58
N LEU A 20 22.80 16.92 -4.81
CA LEU A 20 21.80 16.02 -5.40
C LEU A 20 21.69 14.72 -4.58
N MET A 21 22.82 14.08 -4.28
CA MET A 21 22.84 12.86 -3.46
C MET A 21 22.24 13.09 -2.06
N LYS A 22 22.48 14.26 -1.45
CA LYS A 22 21.87 14.64 -0.17
C LYS A 22 20.36 14.84 -0.29
N ALA A 23 19.88 15.46 -1.36
CA ALA A 23 18.45 15.63 -1.62
C ALA A 23 17.74 14.28 -1.83
N ASP A 24 18.38 13.35 -2.55
CA ASP A 24 17.89 11.98 -2.72
C ASP A 24 17.85 11.22 -1.39
N HIS A 25 18.91 11.34 -0.57
CA HIS A 25 18.95 10.76 0.78
C HIS A 25 17.80 11.29 1.65
N GLN A 26 17.60 12.61 1.68
CA GLN A 26 16.49 13.22 2.42
C GLN A 26 15.12 12.73 1.94
N SER A 27 14.93 12.63 0.62
CA SER A 27 13.69 12.12 0.03
C SER A 27 13.45 10.66 0.43
N LYS A 28 14.51 9.83 0.45
CA LYS A 28 14.44 8.44 0.95
C LYS A 28 14.06 8.40 2.42
N GLN A 29 14.63 9.28 3.26
CA GLN A 29 14.30 9.35 4.69
C GLN A 29 12.81 9.66 4.89
N TYR A 30 12.26 10.68 4.22
CA TYR A 30 10.84 11.01 4.32
C TYR A 30 9.92 9.87 3.85
N ARG A 31 10.30 9.17 2.78
CA ARG A 31 9.53 8.01 2.31
C ARG A 31 9.52 6.89 3.34
N LEU A 32 10.67 6.59 3.94
CA LEU A 32 10.75 5.55 4.98
C LEU A 32 9.96 5.96 6.24
N GLU A 33 10.01 7.23 6.64
CA GLU A 33 9.19 7.74 7.75
C GLU A 33 7.69 7.56 7.48
N ASP A 34 7.20 7.93 6.29
CA ASP A 34 5.79 7.79 5.92
C ASP A 34 5.38 6.30 5.86
N GLN A 35 6.22 5.44 5.29
CA GLN A 35 5.99 3.99 5.27
C GLN A 35 5.88 3.40 6.68
N LEU A 36 6.75 3.80 7.61
CA LEU A 36 6.71 3.33 9.00
C LEU A 36 5.47 3.80 9.76
N LEU A 37 4.99 5.01 9.47
CA LEU A 37 3.86 5.61 10.16
C LEU A 37 2.51 5.14 9.61
N LYS A 38 2.39 4.91 8.31
CA LYS A 38 1.11 4.64 7.65
C LYS A 38 1.07 3.29 6.95
N THR A 39 1.97 3.08 5.99
CA THR A 39 1.90 1.93 5.08
C THR A 39 2.09 0.60 5.79
N PHE A 40 3.18 0.43 6.55
CA PHE A 40 3.44 -0.85 7.22
C PHE A 40 2.36 -1.22 8.25
N PRO A 41 1.92 -0.33 9.16
CA PRO A 41 0.82 -0.65 10.08
C PRO A 41 -0.47 -1.06 9.37
N GLU A 42 -0.87 -0.33 8.32
CA GLU A 42 -2.07 -0.61 7.55
C GLU A 42 -1.98 -1.98 6.85
N GLU A 43 -0.88 -2.26 6.16
CA GLU A 43 -0.67 -3.52 5.46
C GLU A 43 -0.57 -4.71 6.42
N ILE A 44 0.07 -4.55 7.58
CA ILE A 44 0.17 -5.58 8.62
C ILE A 44 -1.22 -5.93 9.14
N GLU A 45 -2.03 -4.93 9.53
CA GLU A 45 -3.38 -5.16 10.06
C GLU A 45 -4.29 -5.79 8.99
N LYS A 46 -4.16 -5.35 7.73
CA LYS A 46 -4.87 -5.97 6.61
C LYS A 46 -4.52 -7.45 6.44
N ASN A 47 -3.24 -7.81 6.45
CA ASN A 47 -2.80 -9.19 6.30
C ASN A 47 -3.22 -10.06 7.50
N LYS A 48 -3.17 -9.53 8.74
CA LYS A 48 -3.74 -10.22 9.91
C LYS A 48 -5.23 -10.48 9.76
N GLY A 49 -5.98 -9.51 9.26
CA GLY A 49 -7.40 -9.67 8.95
C GLY A 49 -7.66 -10.76 7.92
N PHE A 50 -6.83 -10.84 6.88
CA PHE A 50 -6.90 -11.91 5.88
C PHE A 50 -6.60 -13.30 6.45
N ILE A 51 -5.58 -13.42 7.32
CA ILE A 51 -5.26 -14.66 8.03
C ILE A 51 -6.47 -15.12 8.86
N ALA A 52 -7.01 -14.24 9.71
CA ALA A 52 -8.14 -14.56 10.56
C ALA A 52 -9.40 -14.94 9.74
N GLY A 53 -9.64 -14.24 8.64
CA GLY A 53 -10.73 -14.55 7.72
C GLY A 53 -10.57 -15.93 7.08
N LEU A 54 -9.39 -16.24 6.53
CA LEU A 54 -9.09 -17.53 5.92
C LEU A 54 -9.16 -18.68 6.93
N GLU A 55 -8.65 -18.50 8.14
CA GLU A 55 -8.73 -19.50 9.21
C GLU A 55 -10.19 -19.78 9.60
N THR A 56 -11.02 -18.74 9.67
CA THR A 56 -12.46 -18.90 9.92
C THR A 56 -13.14 -19.66 8.78
N ASP A 57 -12.85 -19.31 7.53
CA ASP A 57 -13.46 -19.97 6.38
C ASP A 57 -13.01 -21.43 6.22
N MET A 58 -11.75 -21.73 6.55
CA MET A 58 -11.25 -23.10 6.61
C MET A 58 -12.00 -23.92 7.68
N LYS A 59 -12.32 -23.31 8.83
CA LYS A 59 -13.15 -23.95 9.85
C LYS A 59 -14.57 -24.21 9.32
N THR A 60 -15.20 -23.24 8.68
CA THR A 60 -16.51 -23.41 8.02
C THR A 60 -16.47 -24.58 7.03
N LEU A 61 -15.41 -24.67 6.22
CA LEU A 61 -15.25 -25.75 5.25
C LEU A 61 -15.08 -27.12 5.90
N ALA A 62 -14.42 -27.19 7.07
CA ALA A 62 -14.26 -28.41 7.85
C ALA A 62 -15.57 -28.85 8.54
N GLU A 63 -16.41 -27.90 8.95
CA GLU A 63 -17.77 -28.17 9.47
C GLU A 63 -18.73 -28.66 8.38
N HIS A 64 -18.41 -28.40 7.10
CA HIS A 64 -19.18 -28.85 5.93
C HIS A 64 -18.30 -29.71 4.99
N PRO A 65 -17.87 -30.91 5.43
CA PRO A 65 -16.93 -31.74 4.68
C PRO A 65 -17.54 -32.21 3.36
N HIS A 66 -16.69 -32.39 2.34
CA HIS A 66 -17.11 -33.04 1.10
C HIS A 66 -17.09 -34.57 1.32
N PRO A 67 -18.18 -35.29 1.02
CA PRO A 67 -18.19 -36.75 1.13
C PRO A 67 -17.25 -37.39 0.10
N GLU A 68 -16.49 -38.42 0.49
CA GLU A 68 -15.50 -39.10 -0.38
C GLU A 68 -16.13 -39.72 -1.63
N ASP A 69 -17.29 -40.38 -1.48
CA ASP A 69 -18.00 -41.06 -2.57
C ASP A 69 -19.27 -40.31 -3.04
N GLY A 70 -19.41 -39.03 -2.68
CA GLY A 70 -20.68 -38.31 -2.80
C GLY A 70 -20.61 -36.92 -3.41
N PHE A 71 -21.71 -36.21 -3.27
CA PHE A 71 -21.81 -34.77 -3.47
C PHE A 71 -22.29 -34.14 -2.17
N ALA A 72 -21.67 -33.03 -1.76
CA ALA A 72 -22.04 -32.34 -0.52
C ALA A 72 -23.46 -31.74 -0.55
N GLY A 73 -24.09 -31.71 -1.73
CA GLY A 73 -25.31 -30.96 -1.98
C GLY A 73 -25.02 -29.48 -2.22
N MET A 74 -25.85 -28.85 -3.03
CA MET A 74 -25.78 -27.42 -3.34
C MET A 74 -27.19 -26.86 -3.37
N GLU A 75 -27.36 -25.66 -2.84
CA GLU A 75 -28.59 -24.92 -3.00
C GLU A 75 -28.42 -23.95 -4.17
N VAL A 76 -29.33 -24.01 -5.14
CA VAL A 76 -29.37 -23.06 -6.27
C VAL A 76 -30.79 -22.54 -6.39
N ARG A 77 -30.98 -21.22 -6.30
CA ARG A 77 -32.28 -20.53 -6.41
C ARG A 77 -33.35 -21.07 -5.42
N GLY A 78 -32.93 -21.58 -4.27
CA GLY A 78 -33.82 -22.17 -3.26
C GLY A 78 -34.08 -23.67 -3.42
N ASP A 79 -33.63 -24.28 -4.53
CA ASP A 79 -33.71 -25.72 -4.73
C ASP A 79 -32.49 -26.42 -4.14
N THR A 80 -32.72 -27.43 -3.30
CA THR A 80 -31.64 -28.27 -2.74
C THR A 80 -31.34 -29.41 -3.69
N LEU A 81 -30.14 -29.38 -4.28
CA LEU A 81 -29.69 -30.32 -5.31
C LEU A 81 -28.64 -31.25 -4.72
N THR A 82 -28.92 -32.56 -4.75
CA THR A 82 -28.02 -33.61 -4.22
C THR A 82 -27.34 -34.42 -5.32
N ASP A 83 -27.72 -34.20 -6.59
CA ASP A 83 -27.07 -34.78 -7.76
C ASP A 83 -26.12 -33.77 -8.43
N LYS A 84 -24.93 -34.24 -8.84
CA LYS A 84 -23.87 -33.39 -9.42
C LYS A 84 -24.27 -32.80 -10.77
N GLU A 85 -24.96 -33.57 -11.61
CA GLU A 85 -25.37 -33.12 -12.93
C GLU A 85 -26.42 -32.03 -12.80
N ASN A 86 -27.44 -32.28 -11.97
CA ASN A 86 -28.53 -31.33 -11.73
C ASN A 86 -28.02 -30.04 -11.07
N ALA A 87 -27.12 -30.14 -10.08
CA ALA A 87 -26.51 -28.97 -9.44
C ALA A 87 -25.71 -28.11 -10.42
N GLY A 88 -24.87 -28.74 -11.24
CA GLY A 88 -24.09 -28.03 -12.26
C GLY A 88 -24.97 -27.37 -13.33
N ALA A 89 -26.02 -28.06 -13.79
CA ALA A 89 -26.96 -27.53 -14.77
C ALA A 89 -27.75 -26.34 -14.20
N ALA A 90 -28.29 -26.46 -12.99
CA ALA A 90 -29.00 -25.37 -12.31
C ALA A 90 -28.10 -24.15 -12.09
N LEU A 91 -26.82 -24.36 -11.74
CA LEU A 91 -25.86 -23.26 -11.60
C LEU A 91 -25.61 -22.54 -12.94
N LEU A 92 -25.45 -23.28 -14.03
CA LEU A 92 -25.28 -22.70 -15.36
C LEU A 92 -26.52 -21.93 -15.82
N ASP A 93 -27.70 -22.46 -15.55
CA ASP A 93 -28.96 -21.76 -15.82
C ASP A 93 -29.09 -20.49 -14.97
N ALA A 94 -28.65 -20.54 -13.71
CA ALA A 94 -28.54 -19.37 -12.84
C ALA A 94 -27.63 -18.28 -13.42
N CYS A 95 -26.53 -18.67 -14.07
CA CYS A 95 -25.60 -17.72 -14.68
C CYS A 95 -26.24 -16.94 -15.84
N LYS A 96 -27.10 -17.57 -16.66
CA LYS A 96 -27.66 -16.95 -17.89
C LYS A 96 -28.48 -15.68 -17.62
N GLU A 97 -28.99 -15.51 -16.40
CA GLU A 97 -29.74 -14.32 -15.98
C GLU A 97 -28.82 -13.16 -15.54
N VAL A 98 -27.56 -13.45 -15.24
CA VAL A 98 -26.57 -12.46 -14.81
C VAL A 98 -25.88 -11.86 -16.03
N LYS A 99 -26.14 -10.57 -16.29
CA LYS A 99 -25.60 -9.87 -17.47
C LYS A 99 -24.56 -8.81 -17.14
N GLY A 100 -24.28 -8.59 -15.85
CA GLY A 100 -23.45 -7.50 -15.37
C GLY A 100 -22.38 -7.95 -14.39
N ALA A 101 -21.51 -6.99 -14.05
CA ALA A 101 -20.44 -7.18 -13.08
C ALA A 101 -20.96 -7.22 -11.63
N ASP A 102 -22.19 -6.75 -11.38
CA ASP A 102 -22.80 -6.76 -10.07
C ASP A 102 -23.10 -8.20 -9.63
N PRO A 103 -22.59 -8.65 -8.48
CA PRO A 103 -22.83 -10.00 -8.00
C PRO A 103 -24.31 -10.25 -7.69
N VAL A 104 -24.89 -11.25 -8.34
CA VAL A 104 -26.26 -11.71 -8.10
C VAL A 104 -26.21 -12.97 -7.23
N PRO A 105 -26.85 -13.00 -6.05
CA PRO A 105 -26.94 -14.21 -5.24
C PRO A 105 -27.65 -15.33 -6.00
N VAL A 106 -27.05 -16.53 -5.99
CA VAL A 106 -27.58 -17.70 -6.70
C VAL A 106 -27.84 -18.90 -5.79
N GLY A 107 -27.34 -18.90 -4.54
CA GLY A 107 -27.62 -19.97 -3.59
C GLY A 107 -26.50 -20.17 -2.57
N SER A 108 -26.26 -21.41 -2.15
CA SER A 108 -25.26 -21.75 -1.14
C SER A 108 -24.56 -23.09 -1.43
N TYR A 109 -23.29 -23.20 -1.02
CA TYR A 109 -22.51 -24.43 -1.16
C TYR A 109 -21.51 -24.58 -0.01
N ARG A 110 -21.53 -25.72 0.69
CA ARG A 110 -20.59 -26.07 1.78
C ARG A 110 -20.38 -24.97 2.83
N GLY A 111 -21.47 -24.29 3.23
CA GLY A 111 -21.44 -23.21 4.21
C GLY A 111 -21.09 -21.82 3.66
N PHE A 112 -20.92 -21.67 2.35
CA PHE A 112 -20.64 -20.39 1.69
C PHE A 112 -21.84 -19.91 0.87
N THR A 113 -22.16 -18.63 0.97
CA THR A 113 -23.16 -18.00 0.09
C THR A 113 -22.56 -17.80 -1.29
N MET A 114 -23.28 -18.23 -2.32
CA MET A 114 -22.85 -18.11 -3.71
C MET A 114 -23.48 -16.90 -4.38
N SER A 115 -22.67 -16.16 -5.12
CA SER A 115 -23.13 -15.12 -6.04
C SER A 115 -22.39 -15.23 -7.36
N VAL A 116 -23.03 -14.90 -8.47
CA VAL A 116 -22.43 -14.91 -9.80
C VAL A 116 -22.34 -13.49 -10.32
N SER A 117 -21.22 -13.18 -10.97
CA SER A 117 -21.02 -11.96 -11.75
C SER A 117 -20.52 -12.31 -13.15
N PHE A 118 -20.82 -11.49 -14.14
CA PHE A 118 -20.32 -11.66 -15.49
C PHE A 118 -19.21 -10.63 -15.79
N ASP A 119 -18.02 -11.13 -16.17
CA ASP A 119 -16.93 -10.29 -16.65
C ASP A 119 -17.09 -10.11 -18.17
N ALA A 120 -17.59 -8.95 -18.58
CA ALA A 120 -17.84 -8.63 -19.98
C ALA A 120 -16.55 -8.52 -20.82
N PHE A 121 -15.41 -8.22 -20.20
CA PHE A 121 -14.13 -8.11 -20.91
C PHE A 121 -13.56 -9.49 -21.23
N ARG A 122 -13.66 -10.42 -20.26
CA ARG A 122 -13.20 -11.81 -20.44
C ARG A 122 -14.26 -12.72 -21.07
N GLN A 123 -15.52 -12.28 -21.10
CA GLN A 123 -16.69 -13.07 -21.48
C GLN A 123 -16.85 -14.34 -20.64
N GLU A 124 -16.58 -14.23 -19.34
CA GLU A 124 -16.60 -15.36 -18.39
C GLU A 124 -17.51 -15.08 -17.20
N TYR A 125 -18.17 -16.12 -16.71
CA TYR A 125 -18.89 -16.08 -15.44
C TYR A 125 -17.95 -16.35 -14.29
N MET A 126 -18.02 -15.50 -13.27
CA MET A 126 -17.26 -15.64 -12.03
C MET A 126 -18.21 -15.98 -10.90
N LEU A 127 -18.00 -17.14 -10.27
CA LEU A 127 -18.64 -17.48 -9.01
C LEU A 127 -17.85 -16.88 -7.85
N LEU A 128 -18.58 -16.23 -6.95
CA LEU A 128 -18.10 -15.70 -5.68
C LEU A 128 -18.70 -16.54 -4.55
N LEU A 129 -17.84 -17.20 -3.78
CA LEU A 129 -18.21 -17.93 -2.56
C LEU A 129 -17.87 -17.05 -1.37
N LYS A 130 -18.91 -16.53 -0.71
CA LYS A 130 -18.81 -15.56 0.38
C LYS A 130 -18.87 -16.26 1.74
N GLY A 131 -17.77 -16.15 2.49
CA GLY A 131 -17.67 -16.39 3.93
C GLY A 131 -17.19 -15.11 4.61
N LYS A 132 -16.23 -15.22 5.53
CA LYS A 132 -15.46 -14.05 6.02
C LYS A 132 -14.67 -13.44 4.87
N MET A 133 -14.01 -14.28 4.08
CA MET A 133 -13.37 -13.92 2.82
C MET A 133 -14.30 -14.19 1.64
N THR A 134 -13.88 -13.73 0.46
CA THR A 134 -14.53 -14.09 -0.79
C THR A 134 -13.58 -14.98 -1.59
N HIS A 135 -14.03 -16.18 -1.94
CA HIS A 135 -13.33 -17.10 -2.83
C HIS A 135 -13.94 -17.01 -4.23
N ARG A 136 -13.12 -17.24 -5.26
CA ARG A 136 -13.53 -17.03 -6.65
C ARG A 136 -13.26 -18.27 -7.46
N ALA A 137 -14.20 -18.65 -8.31
CA ALA A 137 -14.03 -19.71 -9.30
C ALA A 137 -14.59 -19.24 -10.64
N THR A 138 -13.80 -19.37 -11.71
CA THR A 138 -14.26 -19.12 -13.07
C THR A 138 -15.12 -20.30 -13.53
N LEU A 139 -16.32 -20.01 -14.00
CA LEU A 139 -17.27 -21.00 -14.51
C LEU A 139 -17.09 -21.16 -16.02
N GLY A 140 -16.93 -22.40 -16.46
CA GLY A 140 -16.97 -22.80 -17.87
C GLY A 140 -18.34 -23.33 -18.27
N THR A 141 -18.42 -24.02 -19.40
CA THR A 141 -19.68 -24.57 -19.95
C THR A 141 -20.03 -25.97 -19.45
N ASP A 142 -19.07 -26.68 -18.83
CA ASP A 142 -19.26 -28.04 -18.31
C ASP A 142 -19.85 -28.04 -16.88
N PRO A 143 -21.07 -28.58 -16.65
CA PRO A 143 -21.70 -28.67 -15.34
C PRO A 143 -20.82 -29.30 -14.26
N ARG A 144 -20.23 -30.48 -14.55
CA ARG A 144 -19.44 -31.23 -13.55
C ARG A 144 -18.08 -30.59 -13.32
N GLY A 145 -17.44 -30.13 -14.40
CA GLY A 145 -16.19 -29.40 -14.32
C GLY A 145 -16.30 -28.14 -13.46
N ASN A 146 -17.44 -27.45 -13.49
CA ASN A 146 -17.67 -26.29 -12.63
C ASN A 146 -17.68 -26.64 -11.14
N LEU A 147 -18.35 -27.73 -10.74
CA LEU A 147 -18.32 -28.20 -9.35
C LEU A 147 -16.88 -28.52 -8.91
N THR A 148 -16.09 -29.17 -9.78
CA THR A 148 -14.67 -29.44 -9.52
C THR A 148 -13.86 -28.15 -9.36
N ARG A 149 -14.09 -27.13 -10.21
CA ARG A 149 -13.42 -25.82 -10.09
C ARG A 149 -13.78 -25.12 -8.78
N ILE A 150 -15.02 -25.23 -8.32
CA ILE A 150 -15.49 -24.69 -7.04
C ILE A 150 -14.77 -25.38 -5.88
N ASP A 151 -14.75 -26.72 -5.86
CA ASP A 151 -14.07 -27.48 -4.81
C ASP A 151 -12.56 -27.19 -4.79
N ASN A 152 -11.93 -27.05 -5.96
CA ASN A 152 -10.53 -26.64 -6.06
C ASN A 152 -10.30 -25.23 -5.50
N ALA A 153 -11.19 -24.27 -5.79
CA ALA A 153 -11.07 -22.91 -5.28
C ALA A 153 -11.19 -22.84 -3.74
N LEU A 154 -12.04 -23.69 -3.14
CA LEU A 154 -12.13 -23.85 -1.69
C LEU A 154 -10.91 -24.62 -1.12
N GLY A 155 -10.42 -25.64 -1.84
CA GLY A 155 -9.25 -26.43 -1.46
C GLY A 155 -7.92 -25.67 -1.47
N GLN A 156 -7.84 -24.53 -2.16
CA GLN A 156 -6.65 -23.66 -2.20
C GLN A 156 -6.50 -22.75 -0.98
N MET A 157 -7.46 -22.73 -0.04
CA MET A 157 -7.36 -21.89 1.16
C MET A 157 -6.08 -22.08 1.98
N PRO A 158 -5.58 -23.30 2.24
CA PRO A 158 -4.36 -23.50 3.02
C PRO A 158 -3.13 -22.85 2.35
N GLN A 159 -3.01 -23.00 1.03
CA GLN A 159 -1.91 -22.41 0.24
C GLN A 159 -1.99 -20.88 0.26
N ARG A 160 -3.21 -20.32 0.16
CA ARG A 160 -3.43 -18.87 0.27
C ARG A 160 -3.09 -18.36 1.67
N LEU A 161 -3.46 -19.10 2.72
CA LEU A 161 -3.14 -18.76 4.10
C LEU A 161 -1.62 -18.69 4.31
N GLU A 162 -0.90 -19.69 3.83
CA GLU A 162 0.57 -19.73 3.89
C GLU A 162 1.20 -18.56 3.12
N ALA A 163 0.71 -18.25 1.92
CA ALA A 163 1.19 -17.11 1.15
C ALA A 163 1.00 -15.77 1.88
N VAL A 164 -0.15 -15.57 2.53
CA VAL A 164 -0.42 -14.35 3.33
C VAL A 164 0.45 -14.31 4.59
N LYS A 165 0.70 -15.44 5.25
CA LYS A 165 1.63 -15.52 6.40
C LYS A 165 3.05 -15.13 6.00
N ASN A 166 3.54 -15.67 4.88
CA ASN A 166 4.85 -15.30 4.33
C ASN A 166 4.91 -13.81 3.95
N GLN A 167 3.83 -13.26 3.38
CA GLN A 167 3.75 -11.82 3.09
C GLN A 167 3.81 -10.98 4.38
N LEU A 168 3.11 -11.39 5.44
CA LEU A 168 3.13 -10.71 6.73
C LEU A 168 4.54 -10.72 7.35
N ASP A 169 5.24 -11.86 7.31
CA ASP A 169 6.60 -11.97 7.82
C ASP A 169 7.58 -11.08 7.04
N ASN A 170 7.44 -11.05 5.71
CA ASN A 170 8.21 -10.14 4.86
C ASN A 170 7.95 -8.66 5.21
N LEU A 171 6.71 -8.27 5.49
CA LEU A 171 6.38 -6.92 5.92
C LEU A 171 7.03 -6.56 7.26
N TYR A 172 7.08 -7.50 8.21
CA TYR A 172 7.78 -7.28 9.48
C TYR A 172 9.28 -7.09 9.28
N GLN A 173 9.92 -7.90 8.42
CA GLN A 173 11.34 -7.75 8.08
C GLN A 173 11.63 -6.42 7.40
N GLN A 174 10.79 -6.02 6.43
CA GLN A 174 10.92 -4.73 5.75
C GLN A 174 10.73 -3.55 6.71
N GLN A 175 9.76 -3.64 7.63
CA GLN A 175 9.55 -2.64 8.65
C GLN A 175 10.78 -2.52 9.57
N ALA A 176 11.38 -3.64 9.98
CA ALA A 176 12.59 -3.64 10.80
C ALA A 176 13.79 -3.02 10.06
N ALA A 177 13.98 -3.36 8.78
CA ALA A 177 15.01 -2.76 7.94
C ALA A 177 14.79 -1.25 7.75
N ALA A 178 13.55 -0.82 7.49
CA ALA A 178 13.20 0.59 7.37
C ALA A 178 13.46 1.35 8.68
N LYS A 179 13.11 0.78 9.84
CA LYS A 179 13.42 1.37 11.17
C LYS A 179 14.92 1.53 11.40
N ALA A 180 15.73 0.58 10.93
CA ALA A 180 17.18 0.65 11.06
C ALA A 180 17.80 1.73 10.14
N GLU A 181 17.22 1.96 8.96
CA GLU A 181 17.70 2.93 7.96
C GLU A 181 17.23 4.37 8.22
N VAL A 182 16.08 4.54 8.87
CA VAL A 182 15.54 5.86 9.21
C VAL A 182 16.43 6.57 10.24
N GLY A 183 16.65 7.85 10.01
CA GLY A 183 17.49 8.71 10.84
C GLY A 183 18.99 8.58 10.57
N LYS A 184 19.43 7.67 9.69
CA LYS A 184 20.85 7.61 9.31
C LYS A 184 21.28 8.92 8.63
N PRO A 185 22.41 9.53 9.02
CA PRO A 185 22.91 10.73 8.38
C PRO A 185 23.35 10.45 6.94
N PHE A 186 23.41 11.50 6.11
CA PHE A 186 23.95 11.39 4.76
C PHE A 186 25.44 10.98 4.82
N PRO A 187 25.87 9.87 4.20
CA PRO A 187 27.24 9.37 4.38
C PRO A 187 28.35 10.35 4.01
N GLN A 188 28.10 11.21 3.01
CA GLN A 188 29.08 12.20 2.53
C GLN A 188 28.80 13.62 3.06
N GLU A 189 28.11 13.73 4.20
CA GLU A 189 27.79 15.03 4.81
C GLU A 189 29.05 15.86 5.10
N GLN A 190 30.10 15.22 5.62
CA GLN A 190 31.37 15.90 5.91
C GLN A 190 32.10 16.31 4.62
N GLU A 191 32.17 15.43 3.61
CA GLU A 191 32.78 15.74 2.32
C GLU A 191 32.06 16.92 1.63
N LEU A 192 30.73 16.93 1.64
CA LEU A 192 29.93 18.04 1.13
C LEU A 192 30.23 19.33 1.89
N ARG A 193 30.34 19.27 3.22
CA ARG A 193 30.66 20.43 4.06
C ARG A 193 32.04 21.00 3.72
N ASP A 194 33.05 20.16 3.64
CA ASP A 194 34.44 20.57 3.40
C ASP A 194 34.61 21.16 2.00
N LYS A 195 34.07 20.49 0.97
CA LYS A 195 34.12 20.99 -0.42
C LYS A 195 33.30 22.27 -0.61
N SER A 196 32.16 22.39 0.07
CA SER A 196 31.35 23.62 0.03
C SER A 196 32.06 24.79 0.71
N ALA A 197 32.77 24.54 1.83
CA ALA A 197 33.55 25.57 2.51
C ALA A 197 34.71 26.05 1.63
N ARG A 198 35.47 25.11 1.02
CA ARG A 198 36.57 25.45 0.12
C ARG A 198 36.12 26.23 -1.11
N LEU A 199 34.98 25.85 -1.70
CA LEU A 199 34.39 26.58 -2.82
C LEU A 199 34.03 28.02 -2.42
N ALA A 200 33.42 28.21 -1.25
CA ALA A 200 33.07 29.53 -0.74
C ALA A 200 34.30 30.41 -0.46
N GLU A 201 35.38 29.84 0.10
CA GLU A 201 36.66 30.53 0.27
C GLU A 201 37.24 31.00 -1.09
N LEU A 202 37.21 30.10 -2.09
CA LEU A 202 37.75 30.37 -3.42
C LEU A 202 36.94 31.45 -4.16
N ASP A 203 35.62 31.45 -3.99
CA ASP A 203 34.74 32.50 -4.50
C ASP A 203 35.06 33.87 -3.89
N VAL A 204 35.34 33.95 -2.59
CA VAL A 204 35.74 35.21 -1.93
C VAL A 204 37.07 35.72 -2.48
N LEU A 205 38.08 34.86 -2.58
CA LEU A 205 39.41 35.22 -3.09
C LEU A 205 39.35 35.73 -4.54
N LEU A 206 38.61 35.04 -5.41
CA LEU A 206 38.47 35.42 -6.82
C LEU A 206 37.67 36.72 -7.00
N ASN A 207 36.70 36.99 -6.12
CA ASN A 207 35.94 38.25 -6.15
C ASN A 207 36.77 39.45 -5.66
N MET A 208 37.68 39.27 -4.71
CA MET A 208 38.58 40.33 -4.22
C MET A 208 39.68 40.69 -5.24
N ASP A 209 40.14 39.75 -6.05
CA ASP A 209 41.16 39.96 -7.10
C ASP A 209 40.62 40.67 -8.38
N GLY A 210 39.41 41.25 -8.32
CA GLY A 210 38.92 42.22 -9.31
C GLY A 210 38.52 41.66 -10.69
N ARG A 211 38.45 40.33 -10.87
CA ARG A 211 38.01 39.71 -12.15
C ARG A 211 36.58 39.17 -12.09
N GLY A 212 35.65 39.98 -11.59
CA GLY A 212 34.23 39.66 -11.57
C GLY A 212 33.61 39.59 -12.98
N ARG A 213 33.06 38.43 -13.34
CA ARG A 213 31.99 38.24 -14.34
C ARG A 213 30.99 37.21 -13.79
N PRO A 214 29.72 37.24 -14.25
CA PRO A 214 28.56 37.59 -13.44
C PRO A 214 28.08 36.47 -12.52
N ALA A 215 27.17 36.89 -11.64
CA ALA A 215 26.65 36.23 -10.45
C ALA A 215 26.30 34.73 -10.59
N PRO A 216 26.43 33.96 -9.50
CA PRO A 216 25.99 32.58 -9.46
C PRO A 216 24.47 32.49 -9.69
N GLU A 217 24.04 31.62 -10.60
CA GLU A 217 22.63 31.22 -10.71
C GLU A 217 22.19 30.68 -9.34
N ALA A 218 21.25 31.39 -8.73
CA ALA A 218 20.65 31.02 -7.46
C ALA A 218 19.81 29.75 -7.64
N VAL A 219 20.43 28.58 -7.46
CA VAL A 219 19.70 27.36 -7.15
C VAL A 219 19.12 27.50 -5.74
N LEU A 220 17.82 27.82 -5.69
CA LEU A 220 17.03 27.92 -4.47
C LEU A 220 17.27 26.71 -3.56
N ALA A 221 18.04 26.91 -2.49
CA ALA A 221 18.05 26.02 -1.35
C ALA A 221 16.67 26.11 -0.68
N LYS A 222 15.80 25.13 -0.96
CA LYS A 222 14.59 24.93 -0.14
C LYS A 222 15.06 24.65 1.28
N SER A 223 14.74 25.55 2.20
CA SER A 223 15.11 25.41 3.60
C SER A 223 14.60 24.09 4.16
N GLY A 224 15.44 23.43 4.95
CA GLY A 224 15.12 22.16 5.60
C GLY A 224 13.89 22.33 6.47
N ARG A 225 12.80 21.66 6.08
CA ARG A 225 11.67 21.43 6.98
C ARG A 225 12.09 20.34 7.97
N PRO A 226 11.88 20.54 9.29
CA PRO A 226 12.29 19.55 10.29
C PRO A 226 11.51 18.24 10.14
N SER A 227 12.13 17.13 10.53
CA SER A 227 11.53 15.79 10.51
C SER A 227 10.24 15.77 11.35
N VAL A 228 9.21 15.09 10.85
CA VAL A 228 7.90 14.99 11.49
C VAL A 228 8.00 14.24 12.83
N LEU A 229 8.97 13.34 12.96
CA LEU A 229 9.25 12.60 14.20
C LEU A 229 9.86 13.51 15.28
N GLU A 230 10.59 14.54 14.89
CA GLU A 230 11.21 15.50 15.82
C GLU A 230 10.17 16.48 16.42
N GLY A 231 9.07 16.72 15.68
CA GLY A 231 7.92 17.50 16.16
C GLY A 231 7.12 16.80 17.26
N LEU A 232 7.05 15.46 17.25
CA LEU A 232 6.31 14.65 18.23
C LEU A 232 7.03 14.48 19.58
N LYS A 233 8.33 14.78 19.66
CA LYS A 233 9.11 14.74 20.92
C LYS A 233 9.04 16.04 21.73
N ARG A 234 8.44 17.11 21.22
CA ARG A 234 8.31 18.38 21.97
C ARG A 234 7.14 18.30 22.95
N PRO A 235 7.33 18.64 24.24
CA PRO A 235 6.22 18.73 25.18
C PRO A 235 5.21 19.78 24.72
N VAL A 236 3.92 19.43 24.73
CA VAL A 236 2.82 20.34 24.37
C VAL A 236 2.78 21.51 25.37
N PRO A 237 2.88 22.78 24.95
CA PRO A 237 2.74 23.91 25.86
C PRO A 237 1.28 24.06 26.34
N PRO A 238 1.05 24.51 27.58
CA PRO A 238 -0.29 24.58 28.15
C PRO A 238 -1.14 25.65 27.45
N ARG A 239 -2.41 25.31 27.16
CA ARG A 239 -3.41 26.22 26.59
C ARG A 239 -3.86 27.24 27.64
N SER A 240 -3.71 28.53 27.35
CA SER A 240 -4.38 29.62 28.07
C SER A 240 -5.70 29.99 27.39
N PRO A 241 -6.77 30.32 28.15
CA PRO A 241 -8.09 30.63 27.60
C PRO A 241 -8.30 32.14 27.36
N GLU A 242 -9.43 32.45 26.71
CA GLU A 242 -10.14 33.73 26.64
C GLU A 242 -9.97 34.62 25.38
N LYS A 243 -11.04 34.68 24.59
CA LYS A 243 -11.59 35.95 24.08
C LYS A 243 -13.11 35.96 24.28
N LYS A 244 -13.60 36.90 25.09
CA LYS A 244 -15.02 37.24 25.28
C LYS A 244 -15.47 38.33 24.28
N PRO A 245 -16.80 38.49 24.06
CA PRO A 245 -17.38 39.17 22.90
C PRO A 245 -17.56 40.69 23.11
N LYS A 246 -17.69 41.44 22.00
CA LYS A 246 -18.05 42.87 22.00
C LYS A 246 -19.55 43.03 21.70
N HIS A 247 -20.25 43.82 22.51
CA HIS A 247 -21.61 44.31 22.20
C HIS A 247 -21.75 45.78 22.59
N HIS A 248 -22.35 46.55 21.65
CA HIS A 248 -23.10 47.82 21.77
C HIS A 248 -22.38 49.08 22.31
N GLU A 249 -22.73 50.32 21.92
CA GLU A 249 -24.08 50.90 21.86
C GLU A 249 -24.18 52.16 20.95
N GLN A 250 -25.43 52.64 20.84
CA GLN A 250 -26.09 53.65 20.00
C GLN A 250 -25.65 55.12 20.19
N GLU A 251 -26.06 55.97 19.25
CA GLU A 251 -26.94 57.16 19.45
C GLU A 251 -27.37 57.69 18.06
N ALA A 252 -28.65 57.68 17.67
CA ALA A 252 -29.74 58.63 18.00
C ALA A 252 -29.70 59.94 17.19
N ARG A 253 -30.51 60.01 16.13
CA ARG A 253 -31.60 60.99 15.92
C ARG A 253 -32.42 60.66 14.68
#